data_AF-A0A2A2MZJ9-F1
#
_entry.id   AF-A0A2A2MZJ9-F1
#
_cell.length_a   1.000
_cell.length_b   1.000
_cell.length_c   1.000
_cell.angle_alpha   90.00
_cell.angle_beta   90.00
_cell.angle_gamma   90.00
#
_symmetry.space_group_name_H-M   'P 1'
#
loop_
_entity.id
_entity.type
_entity.pdbx_description
1 polymer ?
#
loop_
_entity_poly.entity_id
_entity_poly.type
_entity_poly.pdbx_seq_one_letter_code
_entity_poly.pdbx_strand_id
1 'polypeptide(L)'
;QLHKGKVERQKLLMHVCKSANLPLIGASVKHSYQVGRLRRLLAAHIDLIEPDKEVRFCKKCGSPMIIRTASQGEFKGRRFFTCSRQPNCTYTENYNVVFDTEDE
;
A
#
# COMPACT_ATOMS: atom_id res chain seq x y z
N GLN A 1 -16.61 -28.54 -14.69
CA GLN A 1 -16.42 -27.77 -15.94
C GLN A 1 -15.71 -26.46 -15.62
N LEU A 2 -14.53 -26.22 -16.20
CA LEU A 2 -13.65 -25.07 -15.91
C LEU A 2 -13.90 -23.86 -16.83
N HIS A 3 -15.10 -23.76 -17.40
CA HIS A 3 -15.48 -22.68 -18.32
C HIS A 3 -16.10 -21.48 -17.57
N LYS A 4 -15.37 -20.95 -16.58
CA LYS A 4 -15.81 -19.81 -15.78
C LYS A 4 -15.24 -18.50 -16.31
N GLY A 5 -16.04 -17.45 -16.30
CA GLY A 5 -15.61 -16.09 -16.67
C GLY A 5 -14.47 -15.58 -15.76
N LYS A 6 -13.76 -14.52 -16.18
CA LYS A 6 -12.65 -13.93 -15.39
C LYS A 6 -13.08 -13.58 -13.96
N VAL A 7 -14.25 -12.95 -13.80
CA VAL A 7 -14.80 -12.54 -12.49
C VAL A 7 -15.10 -13.74 -11.61
N GLU A 8 -15.74 -14.77 -12.16
CA GLU A 8 -16.09 -15.98 -11.41
C GLU A 8 -14.84 -16.78 -10.97
N ARG A 9 -13.81 -16.84 -11.83
CA ARG A 9 -12.52 -17.43 -11.47
C ARG A 9 -11.85 -16.68 -10.32
N GLN A 10 -11.88 -15.35 -10.34
CA GLN A 10 -11.32 -14.54 -9.25
C GLN A 10 -12.08 -14.76 -7.93
N LYS A 11 -13.43 -14.76 -7.97
CA LYS A 11 -14.27 -15.05 -6.79
C LYS A 11 -13.97 -16.43 -6.20
N LEU A 12 -13.82 -17.44 -7.07
CA LEU A 12 -13.45 -18.79 -6.64
C LEU A 12 -12.08 -18.81 -5.96
N LEU A 13 -11.08 -18.15 -6.55
CA LEU A 13 -9.72 -18.07 -6.01
C LEU A 13 -9.70 -17.43 -4.62
N MET A 14 -10.39 -16.30 -4.46
CA MET A 14 -10.52 -15.61 -3.17
C MET A 14 -11.20 -16.48 -2.13
N HIS A 15 -12.29 -17.17 -2.49
CA HIS A 15 -13.01 -18.06 -1.59
C HIS A 15 -12.12 -19.23 -1.11
N VAL A 16 -11.42 -19.90 -2.03
CA VAL A 16 -10.55 -21.05 -1.69
C VAL A 16 -9.41 -20.61 -0.77
N CYS A 17 -8.76 -19.48 -1.07
CA CYS A 17 -7.66 -19.01 -0.23
C CYS A 17 -8.14 -18.58 1.16
N LYS A 18 -9.32 -17.95 1.25
CA LYS A 18 -9.95 -17.63 2.54
C LYS A 18 -10.25 -18.90 3.34
N SER A 19 -10.84 -19.92 2.73
CA SER A 19 -11.15 -21.19 3.40
C SER A 19 -9.90 -21.97 3.84
N ALA A 20 -8.78 -21.80 3.12
CA ALA A 20 -7.49 -22.42 3.43
C ALA A 20 -6.63 -21.58 4.40
N ASN A 21 -7.12 -20.45 4.91
CA ASN A 21 -6.34 -19.49 5.71
C ASN A 21 -5.03 -19.04 5.03
N LEU A 22 -5.04 -18.93 3.70
CA LEU A 22 -3.92 -18.44 2.92
C LEU A 22 -4.05 -16.92 2.68
N PRO A 23 -3.09 -16.10 3.13
CA PRO A 23 -3.12 -14.66 2.91
C PRO A 23 -2.94 -14.35 1.43
N LEU A 24 -3.83 -13.52 0.88
CA LEU A 24 -3.76 -13.04 -0.50
C LEU A 24 -3.40 -11.56 -0.54
N ILE A 25 -2.42 -11.21 -1.38
CA ILE A 25 -2.06 -9.83 -1.67
C ILE A 25 -2.61 -9.49 -3.05
N GLY A 26 -3.66 -8.67 -3.11
CA GLY A 26 -4.23 -8.17 -4.35
C GLY A 26 -3.55 -6.87 -4.80
N ALA A 27 -3.35 -6.70 -6.10
CA ALA A 27 -2.91 -5.44 -6.68
C ALA A 27 -3.78 -5.07 -7.90
N SER A 28 -4.13 -3.79 -8.04
CA SER A 28 -4.87 -3.32 -9.20
C SER A 28 -4.01 -3.37 -10.46
N VAL A 29 -4.56 -3.94 -11.54
CA VAL A 29 -3.89 -4.05 -12.85
C VAL A 29 -3.48 -2.68 -13.40
N LYS A 30 -4.25 -1.62 -13.08
CA LYS A 30 -3.93 -0.22 -13.46
C LYS A 30 -2.57 0.25 -12.95
N HIS A 31 -2.05 -0.39 -11.91
CA HIS A 31 -0.79 -0.03 -11.24
C HIS A 31 0.31 -1.08 -11.43
N SER A 32 0.09 -2.08 -12.30
CA SER A 32 1.05 -3.16 -12.57
C SER A 32 2.40 -2.65 -13.07
N TYR A 33 2.41 -1.63 -13.92
CA TYR A 33 3.63 -1.01 -14.45
C TYR A 33 4.36 -0.12 -13.43
N GLN A 34 3.75 0.19 -12.28
CA GLN A 34 4.38 0.98 -11.23
C GLN A 34 5.17 0.06 -10.30
N VAL A 35 6.32 -0.43 -10.76
CA VAL A 35 7.17 -1.41 -10.03
C VAL A 35 7.49 -0.94 -8.61
N GLY A 36 7.81 0.35 -8.41
CA GLY A 36 8.06 0.89 -7.08
C GLY A 36 6.85 0.79 -6.14
N ARG A 37 5.63 0.90 -6.66
CA ARG A 37 4.39 0.73 -5.89
C ARG A 37 4.16 -0.74 -5.52
N LEU A 38 4.42 -1.66 -6.44
CA LEU A 38 4.33 -3.09 -6.16
C LEU A 38 5.36 -3.54 -5.13
N ARG A 39 6.61 -3.04 -5.22
CA ARG A 39 7.66 -3.27 -4.23
C ARG A 39 7.24 -2.82 -2.83
N ARG A 40 6.59 -1.65 -2.69
CA ARG A 40 6.07 -1.19 -1.38
C ARG A 40 4.98 -2.08 -0.81
N LEU A 41 4.03 -2.51 -1.65
CA LEU A 41 2.95 -3.40 -1.23
C LEU A 41 3.54 -4.71 -0.68
N LEU A 42 4.52 -5.27 -1.38
CA LEU A 42 5.18 -6.51 -0.97
C LEU A 42 6.09 -6.31 0.25
N ALA A 43 6.83 -5.19 0.34
CA ALA A 43 7.72 -4.87 1.46
C ALA A 43 6.99 -4.73 2.80
N ALA A 44 5.68 -4.47 2.80
CA ALA A 44 4.89 -4.47 4.02
C ALA A 44 4.65 -5.88 4.58
N HIS A 45 4.85 -6.93 3.78
CA HIS A 45 4.53 -8.33 4.12
C HIS A 45 5.73 -9.27 3.93
N ILE A 46 6.80 -8.82 3.27
CA ILE A 46 8.00 -9.58 2.96
C ILE A 46 9.22 -8.73 3.37
N ASP A 47 9.87 -9.10 4.47
CA ASP A 47 11.00 -8.35 5.04
C ASP A 47 12.25 -8.33 4.14
N LEU A 48 12.32 -9.22 3.16
CA LEU A 48 13.42 -9.31 2.18
C LEU A 48 13.36 -8.23 1.09
N ILE A 49 12.28 -7.45 1.02
CA ILE A 49 12.09 -6.44 -0.03
C ILE A 49 12.33 -5.05 0.58
N GLU A 50 13.47 -4.46 0.25
CA GLU A 50 13.69 -3.04 0.52
C GLU A 50 12.91 -2.20 -0.51
N PRO A 51 12.01 -1.30 -0.06
CA PRO A 51 11.33 -0.38 -0.96
C PRO A 51 12.32 0.69 -1.44
N ASP A 52 12.27 1.01 -2.73
CA ASP A 52 13.08 2.10 -3.28
C ASP A 52 12.82 3.41 -2.52
N LYS A 53 13.88 4.21 -2.34
CA LYS A 53 13.79 5.55 -1.74
C LYS A 53 12.98 6.46 -2.67
N GLU A 54 11.68 6.54 -2.45
CA GLU A 54 10.80 7.47 -3.17
C GLU A 54 10.94 8.88 -2.56
N VAL A 55 11.36 9.82 -3.40
CA VAL A 55 11.34 11.25 -3.05
C VAL A 55 9.98 11.81 -3.45
N ARG A 56 9.17 12.19 -2.45
CA ARG A 56 7.93 12.93 -2.66
C ARG A 56 8.09 14.38 -2.27
N PHE A 57 7.33 15.24 -2.93
CA PHE A 57 7.23 16.65 -2.59
C PHE A 57 5.87 16.95 -1.96
N CYS A 58 5.88 17.78 -0.92
CA CYS A 58 4.69 18.19 -0.20
C CYS A 58 3.77 18.99 -1.12
N LYS A 59 2.49 18.57 -1.22
CA LYS A 59 1.49 19.25 -2.07
C LYS A 59 1.12 20.67 -1.59
N LYS A 60 1.43 21.03 -0.34
CA LYS A 60 1.17 22.38 0.19
C LYS A 60 2.29 23.37 -0.07
N CYS A 61 3.55 22.93 0.00
CA CYS A 61 4.69 23.86 0.02
C CYS A 61 5.81 23.50 -0.97
N GLY A 62 5.78 22.31 -1.56
CA GLY A 62 6.79 21.84 -2.53
C GLY A 62 8.09 21.34 -1.92
N SER A 63 8.24 21.30 -0.59
CA SER A 63 9.43 20.71 0.04
C SER A 63 9.45 19.20 -0.03
N PRO A 64 10.64 18.57 0.00
CA PRO A 64 10.74 17.12 0.09
C PRO A 64 10.05 16.61 1.35
N MET A 65 9.43 15.44 1.25
CA MET A 65 8.80 14.74 2.36
C MET A 65 9.74 13.66 2.88
N ILE A 66 9.63 13.37 4.17
CA ILE A 66 10.36 12.31 4.87
C ILE A 66 9.39 11.24 5.35
N ILE A 67 9.85 10.00 5.40
CA ILE A 67 9.05 8.87 5.90
C ILE A 67 9.25 8.77 7.42
N ARG A 68 8.15 8.67 8.16
CA ARG A 68 8.16 8.36 9.59
C ARG A 68 7.26 7.17 9.89
N THR A 69 7.54 6.48 10.98
CA THR A 69 6.74 5.37 11.46
C THR A 69 5.97 5.82 12.70
N ALA A 70 4.66 5.59 12.73
CA ALA A 70 3.84 5.88 13.90
C ALA A 70 4.24 4.95 15.04
N SER A 71 4.58 5.53 16.20
CA SER A 71 5.04 4.80 17.38
C SER A 71 3.93 4.45 18.37
N GLN A 72 2.78 5.13 18.27
CA GLN A 72 1.70 5.07 19.26
C GLN A 72 0.31 5.08 18.57
N GLY A 73 -0.71 4.60 19.30
CA GLY A 73 -2.10 4.54 18.86
C GLY A 73 -2.42 3.40 17.91
N GLU A 74 -3.62 3.45 17.30
CA GLU A 74 -4.14 2.43 16.37
C GLU A 74 -3.29 2.28 15.10
N PHE A 75 -2.51 3.30 14.76
CA PHE A 75 -1.64 3.30 13.59
C PHE A 75 -0.20 2.86 13.90
N LYS A 76 0.09 2.36 15.11
CA LYS A 76 1.43 1.91 15.51
C LYS A 76 2.03 0.93 14.48
N GLY A 77 3.27 1.21 14.06
CA GLY A 77 3.98 0.44 13.04
C GLY A 77 3.69 0.85 11.59
N ARG A 78 2.67 1.67 11.34
CA ARG A 78 2.39 2.18 9.99
C ARG A 78 3.36 3.31 9.63
N ARG A 79 3.81 3.31 8.38
CA ARG A 79 4.63 4.38 7.81
C ARG A 79 3.74 5.48 7.24
N PHE A 80 4.21 6.73 7.26
CA PHE A 80 3.57 7.87 6.62
C PHE A 80 4.62 8.88 6.15
N PHE A 81 4.28 9.64 5.11
CA PHE A 81 5.08 10.79 4.68
C PHE A 81 4.70 12.01 5.50
N THR A 82 5.70 12.76 5.95
CA THR A 82 5.53 14.07 6.59
C THR A 82 6.41 15.11 5.93
N CYS A 83 5.98 16.37 5.92
CA CYS A 83 6.77 17.45 5.35
C CYS A 83 8.10 17.63 6.10
N SER A 84 9.20 17.87 5.39
CA SER A 84 10.50 18.16 6.05
C SER A 84 10.53 19.50 6.79
N ARG A 85 9.60 20.42 6.48
CA ARG A 85 9.52 21.77 7.06
C ARG A 85 8.69 21.85 8.36
N GLN A 86 8.43 20.75 9.06
CA GLN A 86 7.80 20.86 10.39
C GLN A 86 8.65 21.76 11.32
N PRO A 87 8.04 22.63 12.16
CA PRO A 87 6.60 22.78 12.42
C PRO A 87 5.84 23.68 11.41
N ASN A 88 6.55 24.37 10.52
CA ASN A 88 5.98 25.37 9.59
C ASN A 88 5.01 24.77 8.55
N CYS A 89 5.11 23.47 8.28
CA CYS A 89 4.17 22.75 7.42
C CYS A 89 3.81 21.41 8.06
N THR A 90 2.53 21.22 8.40
CA THR A 90 2.00 20.03 9.07
C THR A 90 1.40 19.00 8.11
N TYR A 91 1.68 19.10 6.81
CA TYR A 91 1.13 18.19 5.80
C TYR A 91 1.69 16.78 5.96
N THR A 92 0.80 15.80 5.99
CA THR A 92 1.10 14.36 6.03
C THR A 92 0.34 13.62 4.93
N GLU A 93 0.89 12.49 4.48
CA GLU A 93 0.27 11.60 3.49
C GLU A 93 0.56 10.15 3.87
N ASN A 94 -0.35 9.22 3.59
CA ASN A 94 -0.17 7.82 3.94
C ASN A 94 0.92 7.16 3.07
N TYR A 95 1.83 6.39 3.67
CA TYR A 95 2.88 5.66 2.95
C TYR A 95 2.33 4.35 2.37
N ASN A 96 1.47 3.68 3.12
CA ASN A 96 0.82 2.45 2.70
C ASN A 96 -0.41 2.84 1.90
N VAL A 97 -0.43 2.51 0.61
CA VAL A 97 -1.69 2.52 -0.14
C VAL A 97 -2.49 1.33 0.38
N VAL A 98 -3.24 1.55 1.46
CA VAL A 98 -4.33 0.65 1.82
C VAL A 98 -5.30 0.78 0.65
N PHE A 99 -5.43 -0.29 -0.13
CA PHE A 99 -6.57 -0.38 -1.03
C PHE A 99 -7.76 -0.58 -0.10
N ASP A 100 -8.49 0.51 0.17
CA ASP A 100 -9.82 0.38 0.72
C ASP A 100 -10.57 -0.55 -0.25
N THR A 101 -11.01 -1.69 0.27
CA THR A 101 -11.94 -2.57 -0.42
C THR A 101 -13.35 -1.97 -0.46
N GLU A 102 -13.50 -0.71 -0.06
CA GLU A 102 -14.75 0.05 -0.09
C GLU A 102 -14.95 0.66 -1.47
N ASP A 103 -15.22 -0.21 -2.44
CA ASP A 103 -16.18 0.08 -3.49
C ASP A 103 -17.11 -1.15 -3.50
N GLU A 104 -18.08 -1.16 -2.58
CA GLU A 104 -19.30 -1.98 -2.75
C GLU A 104 -20.06 -1.53 -4.01
#